data_AF-A0A3M8B5Q5-F1
#
_entry.id   AF-A0A3M8B5Q5-F1
#
_cell.length_a   1.000
_cell.length_b   1.000
_cell.length_c   1.000
_cell.angle_alpha   90.00
_cell.angle_beta   90.00
_cell.angle_gamma   90.00
#
_symmetry.space_group_name_H-M   'P 1'
#
loop_
_entity.id
_entity.type
_entity.pdbx_description
1 polymer ?
#
loop_
_entity_poly.entity_id
_entity_poly.type
_entity_poly.pdbx_seq_one_letter_code
_entity_poly.pdbx_strand_id
1 'polypeptide(L)'
;MNERVTSTSSPGVHPECARAIRQLLQMRTPKRADYLALRTYGNDRYSSMGWEELQSYINEKTVVIVEQFENEQNIMSALRWVARGLPVWHAIRKVKADYSVYGYKGQR
;
A
#
# COMPACT_ATOMS: atom_id res chain seq x y z
N MET A 1 -26.26 -5.57 4.67
CA MET A 1 -25.00 -5.55 5.42
C MET A 1 -24.14 -4.45 4.80
N ASN A 2 -24.13 -3.26 5.39
CA ASN A 2 -23.40 -2.10 4.87
C ASN A 2 -22.17 -1.90 5.73
N GLU A 3 -21.00 -2.33 5.24
CA GLU A 3 -19.72 -1.94 5.82
C GLU A 3 -19.56 -0.44 5.64
N ARG A 4 -19.77 0.29 6.75
CA ARG A 4 -19.51 1.72 6.84
C ARG A 4 -18.03 1.93 6.54
N VAL A 5 -17.77 2.62 5.44
CA VAL A 5 -16.46 3.19 5.11
C VAL A 5 -16.08 4.11 6.27
N THR A 6 -15.27 3.62 7.20
CA THR A 6 -14.65 4.46 8.21
C THR A 6 -13.64 5.34 7.50
N SER A 7 -14.02 6.58 7.24
CA SER A 7 -13.14 7.67 6.88
C SER A 7 -12.25 8.01 8.07
N THR A 8 -11.29 7.14 8.37
CA THR A 8 -10.17 7.46 9.24
C THR A 8 -9.20 8.27 8.41
N SER A 9 -9.23 9.60 8.57
CA SER A 9 -8.12 10.46 8.21
C SER A 9 -6.91 9.98 9.02
N SER A 10 -6.08 9.10 8.48
CA SER A 10 -4.90 8.58 9.16
C SER A 10 -4.00 9.77 9.52
N PRO A 11 -3.84 10.11 10.82
CA PRO A 11 -3.06 11.27 11.22
C PRO A 11 -1.62 11.08 10.75
N GLY A 12 -1.14 12.03 9.94
CA GLY A 12 0.20 11.97 9.36
C GLY A 12 0.31 11.37 7.96
N VAL A 13 -0.80 11.17 7.23
CA VAL A 13 -0.80 10.95 5.77
C VAL A 13 -1.02 12.29 5.06
N HIS A 14 -0.29 12.54 3.96
CA HIS A 14 -0.51 13.73 3.13
C HIS A 14 -1.97 13.79 2.61
N PRO A 15 -2.68 14.93 2.67
CA PRO A 15 -4.10 15.01 2.29
C PRO A 15 -4.38 14.51 0.85
N GLU A 16 -3.50 14.83 -0.08
CA GLU A 16 -3.51 14.42 -1.48
C GLU A 16 -3.32 12.91 -1.63
N CYS A 17 -2.43 12.31 -0.83
CA CYS A 17 -2.27 10.85 -0.77
C CYS A 17 -3.56 10.18 -0.29
N ALA A 18 -4.15 10.68 0.82
CA ALA A 18 -5.41 10.16 1.33
C ALA A 18 -6.58 10.34 0.32
N ARG A 19 -6.61 11.44 -0.43
CA ARG A 19 -7.57 11.65 -1.52
C ARG A 19 -7.34 10.67 -2.67
N ALA A 20 -6.09 10.45 -3.09
CA ALA A 20 -5.76 9.52 -4.16
C ALA A 20 -6.08 8.07 -3.78
N ILE A 21 -5.83 7.66 -2.53
CA ILE A 21 -6.27 6.34 -2.01
C ILE A 21 -7.79 6.21 -2.14
N ARG A 22 -8.56 7.18 -1.67
CA ARG A 22 -10.03 7.14 -1.78
C ARG A 22 -10.51 7.04 -3.23
N GLN A 23 -9.92 7.81 -4.13
CA GLN A 23 -10.24 7.76 -5.56
C GLN A 23 -9.96 6.38 -6.16
N LEU A 24 -8.79 5.79 -5.86
CA LEU A 24 -8.43 4.45 -6.32
C LEU A 24 -9.45 3.39 -5.84
N LEU A 25 -9.91 3.48 -4.59
CA LEU A 25 -10.86 2.54 -4.01
C LEU A 25 -12.29 2.69 -4.55
N GLN A 26 -12.61 3.81 -5.18
CA GLN A 26 -13.89 4.03 -5.87
C GLN A 26 -13.88 3.47 -7.30
N MET A 27 -12.72 3.13 -7.85
CA MET A 27 -12.62 2.56 -9.19
C MET A 27 -13.08 1.09 -9.19
N ARG A 28 -13.95 0.74 -10.14
CA ARG A 28 -14.46 -0.64 -10.29
C ARG A 28 -13.34 -1.63 -10.64
N THR A 29 -12.41 -1.22 -11.50
CA THR A 29 -11.31 -2.05 -11.98
C THR A 29 -10.05 -1.20 -12.17
N PRO A 30 -9.32 -0.86 -11.09
CA PRO A 30 -8.09 -0.07 -11.20
C PRO A 30 -7.04 -0.80 -12.02
N LYS A 31 -6.42 -0.10 -12.96
CA LYS A 31 -5.35 -0.57 -13.83
C LYS A 31 -3.99 -0.21 -13.24
N ARG A 32 -2.93 -0.79 -13.80
CA ARG A 32 -1.54 -0.52 -13.38
C ARG A 32 -1.21 0.98 -13.34
N ALA A 33 -1.65 1.75 -14.33
CA ALA A 33 -1.41 3.20 -14.40
C ALA A 33 -1.99 3.95 -13.19
N ASP A 34 -3.14 3.52 -12.66
CA ASP A 34 -3.76 4.12 -11.49
C ASP A 34 -2.90 3.89 -10.23
N TYR A 35 -2.30 2.70 -10.10
CA TYR A 35 -1.36 2.41 -9.02
C TYR A 35 -0.05 3.18 -9.14
N LEU A 36 0.46 3.39 -10.36
CA LEU A 36 1.66 4.20 -10.60
C LEU A 36 1.40 5.70 -10.30
N ALA A 37 0.18 6.16 -10.55
CA ALA A 37 -0.25 7.52 -10.22
C ALA A 37 -0.44 7.74 -8.71
N LEU A 38 -0.70 6.68 -7.95
CA LEU A 38 -0.79 6.75 -6.49
C LEU A 38 0.57 7.07 -5.87
N ARG A 39 0.70 8.24 -5.25
CA ARG A 39 1.94 8.75 -4.63
C ARG A 39 1.68 9.25 -3.22
N THR A 40 2.73 9.34 -2.43
CA THR A 40 2.70 9.91 -1.08
C THR A 40 2.70 11.44 -1.07
N TYR A 41 3.02 12.08 -2.21
CA TYR A 41 3.13 13.54 -2.37
C TYR A 41 4.18 14.18 -1.44
N GLY A 42 5.25 13.44 -1.14
CA GLY A 42 6.31 13.84 -0.24
C GLY A 42 6.60 12.75 0.80
N ASN A 43 7.39 13.10 1.81
CA ASN A 43 7.60 12.24 2.96
C ASN A 43 6.48 12.48 3.97
N ASP A 44 5.91 11.40 4.47
CA ASP A 44 4.95 11.42 5.55
C ASP A 44 5.48 10.55 6.71
N ARG A 45 4.75 10.46 7.82
CA ARG A 45 5.22 9.72 9.00
C ARG A 45 5.57 8.27 8.68
N TYR A 46 4.86 7.66 7.74
CA TYR A 46 5.02 6.25 7.40
C TYR A 46 6.22 6.03 6.48
N SER A 47 6.73 7.06 5.80
CA SER A 47 7.90 6.96 4.92
C SER A 47 9.16 6.59 5.70
N SER A 48 9.28 7.03 6.95
CA SER A 48 10.44 6.74 7.81
C SER A 48 10.28 5.48 8.66
N MET A 49 9.11 4.84 8.66
CA MET A 49 8.87 3.70 9.55
C MET A 49 9.77 2.51 9.21
N GLY A 50 10.49 2.02 10.21
CA GLY A 50 11.35 0.84 10.12
C GLY A 50 10.59 -0.48 10.33
N TRP A 51 11.29 -1.60 10.21
CA TRP A 51 10.72 -2.93 10.43
C TRP A 51 10.07 -3.07 11.81
N GLU A 52 10.75 -2.63 12.88
CA GLU A 52 10.25 -2.69 14.26
C GLU A 52 8.88 -2.02 14.43
N GLU A 53 8.67 -0.86 13.80
CA GLU A 53 7.38 -0.16 13.83
C GLU A 53 6.34 -0.86 12.96
N LEU A 54 6.74 -1.34 11.78
CA LEU A 54 5.85 -1.97 10.80
C LEU A 54 5.37 -3.35 11.22
N GLN A 55 6.10 -4.07 12.07
CA GLN A 55 5.67 -5.35 12.63
C GLN A 55 4.31 -5.25 13.34
N SER A 56 3.98 -4.09 13.94
CA SER A 56 2.68 -3.85 14.57
C SER A 56 1.49 -3.89 13.60
N TYR A 57 1.73 -3.77 12.30
CA TYR A 57 0.72 -3.90 11.24
C TYR A 57 0.61 -5.33 10.70
N ILE A 58 1.43 -6.26 11.18
CA ILE A 58 1.37 -7.68 10.80
C ILE A 58 0.28 -8.38 11.61
N ASN A 59 -0.71 -8.92 10.92
CA ASN A 59 -1.82 -9.70 11.45
C ASN A 59 -2.26 -10.73 10.41
N GLU A 60 -3.34 -11.46 10.69
CA GLU A 60 -3.85 -12.51 9.80
C GLU A 60 -4.20 -12.02 8.40
N LYS A 61 -4.52 -10.73 8.22
CA LYS A 61 -4.86 -10.14 6.92
C LYS A 61 -3.62 -9.69 6.14
N THR A 62 -2.57 -9.25 6.82
CA THR A 62 -1.37 -8.68 6.20
C THR A 62 -0.24 -9.69 6.01
N VAL A 63 -0.30 -10.87 6.63
CA VAL A 63 0.69 -11.96 6.46
C VAL A 63 0.94 -12.31 4.98
N VAL A 64 -0.10 -12.24 4.14
CA VAL A 64 0.00 -12.47 2.70
C VAL A 64 0.97 -11.51 2.00
N ILE A 65 1.22 -10.31 2.55
CA ILE A 65 2.25 -9.39 2.00
C ILE A 65 3.63 -10.03 2.07
N VAL A 66 3.96 -10.66 3.20
CA VAL A 66 5.26 -11.30 3.44
C VAL A 66 5.43 -12.51 2.50
N GLU A 67 4.36 -13.23 2.20
CA GLU A 67 4.37 -14.36 1.26
C GLU A 67 4.49 -13.92 -0.21
N GLN A 68 4.12 -12.67 -0.54
CA GLN A 68 4.09 -12.18 -1.92
C GLN A 68 5.41 -11.54 -2.40
N PHE A 69 6.34 -11.24 -1.49
CA PHE A 69 7.57 -10.54 -1.81
C PHE A 69 8.78 -11.19 -1.11
N GLU A 70 9.83 -11.52 -1.89
CA GLU A 70 11.12 -11.97 -1.32
C GLU A 70 11.93 -10.79 -0.75
N ASN A 71 11.76 -9.59 -1.31
CA ASN A 71 12.54 -8.42 -0.96
C ASN A 71 11.91 -7.69 0.23
N GLU A 72 12.65 -7.57 1.34
CA GLU A 72 12.24 -6.87 2.56
C GLU A 72 11.79 -5.42 2.30
N GLN A 73 12.44 -4.70 1.37
CA GLN A 73 12.04 -3.35 1.00
C GLN A 73 10.64 -3.31 0.38
N ASN A 74 10.26 -4.34 -0.37
CA ASN A 74 8.93 -4.45 -0.97
C ASN A 74 7.88 -4.80 0.08
N ILE A 75 8.22 -5.67 1.04
CA ILE A 75 7.38 -5.98 2.20
C ILE A 75 7.13 -4.72 3.01
N MET A 76 8.19 -3.99 3.39
CA MET A 76 8.07 -2.73 4.12
C MET A 76 7.27 -1.70 3.34
N SER A 77 7.50 -1.56 2.03
CA SER A 77 6.73 -0.64 1.18
C SER A 77 5.24 -0.97 1.20
N ALA A 78 4.87 -2.25 1.09
CA ALA A 78 3.48 -2.68 1.15
C ALA A 78 2.85 -2.44 2.53
N LEU A 79 3.56 -2.75 3.62
CA LEU A 79 3.10 -2.48 4.99
C LEU A 79 2.90 -0.98 5.24
N ARG A 80 3.81 -0.13 4.75
CA ARG A 80 3.66 1.33 4.82
C ARG A 80 2.43 1.81 4.03
N TRP A 81 2.08 1.19 2.90
CA TRP A 81 0.84 1.49 2.18
C TRP A 81 -0.40 1.05 2.98
N VAL A 82 -0.35 -0.10 3.64
CA VAL A 82 -1.43 -0.54 4.55
C VAL A 82 -1.61 0.42 5.71
N ALA A 83 -0.51 0.87 6.33
CA ALA A 83 -0.55 1.84 7.41
C ALA A 83 -1.16 3.19 7.00
N ARG A 84 -1.06 3.57 5.72
CA ARG A 84 -1.73 4.74 5.13
C ARG A 84 -3.22 4.53 4.82
N GLY A 85 -3.75 3.33 5.05
CA GLY A 85 -5.15 2.97 4.82
C GLY A 85 -5.42 2.33 3.45
N LEU A 86 -4.38 1.92 2.71
CA LEU A 86 -4.58 1.16 1.48
C LEU A 86 -4.87 -0.31 1.83
N PRO A 87 -5.98 -0.92 1.37
CA PRO A 87 -6.28 -2.32 1.64
C PRO A 87 -5.16 -3.23 1.14
N VAL A 88 -4.93 -4.34 1.85
CA VAL A 88 -3.82 -5.28 1.61
C VAL A 88 -3.64 -5.62 0.14
N TRP A 89 -4.73 -6.00 -0.55
CA TRP A 89 -4.61 -6.37 -1.97
C TRP A 89 -4.17 -5.21 -2.88
N HIS A 90 -4.65 -4.00 -2.59
CA HIS A 90 -4.22 -2.80 -3.32
C HIS A 90 -2.78 -2.43 -3.00
N ALA A 91 -2.31 -2.62 -1.77
CA ALA A 91 -0.92 -2.39 -1.38
C ALA A 91 0.03 -3.33 -2.13
N ILE A 92 -0.32 -4.61 -2.27
CA ILE A 92 0.47 -5.57 -3.04
C ILE A 92 0.48 -5.18 -4.53
N ARG A 93 -0.68 -4.84 -5.11
CA ARG A 93 -0.76 -4.38 -6.50
C ARG A 93 0.03 -3.09 -6.73
N LYS A 94 0.02 -2.17 -5.76
CA LYS A 94 0.79 -0.92 -5.77
C LYS A 94 2.28 -1.20 -5.84
N VAL A 95 2.80 -2.00 -4.91
CA VAL A 95 4.22 -2.38 -4.89
C VAL A 95 4.60 -3.15 -6.15
N LYS A 96 3.79 -4.12 -6.61
CA LYS A 96 4.05 -4.81 -7.89
C LYS A 96 4.10 -3.84 -9.08
N ALA A 97 3.25 -2.81 -9.12
CA ALA A 97 3.27 -1.81 -10.18
C ALA A 97 4.56 -0.96 -10.16
N ASP A 98 5.01 -0.56 -8.96
CA ASP A 98 6.22 0.23 -8.75
C ASP A 98 7.50 -0.54 -9.11
N TYR A 99 7.60 -1.80 -8.67
CA TYR A 99 8.81 -2.60 -8.84
C TYR A 99 8.86 -3.48 -10.09
N SER A 100 7.76 -3.59 -10.85
CA SER A 100 7.84 -4.29 -12.14
C SER A 100 8.72 -3.57 -13.18
N VAL A 101 9.26 -2.40 -12.87
CA VAL A 101 10.33 -1.77 -13.66
C VAL A 101 11.73 -2.29 -13.28
N TYR A 102 11.93 -2.87 -12.07
CA TYR A 102 13.25 -3.31 -11.58
C TYR A 102 13.21 -4.59 -10.72
N GLY A 103 12.84 -5.73 -11.33
CA GLY A 103 13.12 -7.06 -10.74
C GLY A 103 11.90 -7.87 -10.35
N TYR A 104 11.00 -8.12 -11.31
CA TYR A 104 10.00 -9.17 -11.15
C TYR A 104 10.65 -10.53 -11.44
N LYS A 105 10.72 -11.41 -10.43
CA LYS A 105 10.83 -12.85 -10.69
C LYS A 105 9.46 -13.36 -11.12
N GLY A 106 9.41 -13.87 -12.35
CA GLY A 106 8.34 -14.75 -12.82
C GLY A 106 7.49 -14.15 -13.95
N GLN A 107 7.88 -14.42 -15.19
CA GLN A 107 7.37 -15.61 -15.90
C GLN A 107 8.24 -15.93 -17.13
N ARG A 108 9.25 -16.78 -16.93
CA ARG A 108 9.48 -18.04 -17.67
C ARG A 108 10.60 -18.82 -17.02
#